data_AF-G2NI46-F1
#
_entry.id   AF-G2NI46-F1
#
_cell.length_a   1.000
_cell.length_b   1.000
_cell.length_c   1.000
_cell.angle_alpha   90.00
_cell.angle_beta   90.00
_cell.angle_gamma   90.00
#
_symmetry.space_group_name_H-M   'P 1'
#
loop_
_entity.id
_entity.type
_entity.pdbx_description
1 polymer ?
#
loop_
_entity_poly.entity_id
_entity_poly.type
_entity_poly.pdbx_seq_one_letter_code
_entity_poly.pdbx_strand_id
1 'polypeptide(L)' 'MPADIPAKTSDGEATTMRRWVLQEQVWTKVLYASGFTRIGVERRPATIDMPRSADTLLVNGVRQA' A
#
# COMPACT_ATOMS: atom_id res chain seq x y z
N MET A 1 -5.30 -10.50 10.28
CA MET A 1 -3.95 -10.73 9.74
C MET A 1 -3.96 -10.35 8.27
N PRO A 2 -2.88 -9.81 7.68
CA PRO A 2 -2.87 -9.54 6.24
C PRO A 2 -3.17 -10.85 5.51
N ALA A 3 -4.04 -10.79 4.48
CA ALA A 3 -4.34 -11.97 3.68
C ALA A 3 -3.18 -12.22 2.71
N ASP A 4 -2.69 -13.44 2.66
CA ASP A 4 -1.74 -13.87 1.64
C ASP A 4 -2.50 -14.11 0.33
N ILE A 5 -2.08 -13.45 -0.74
CA ILE A 5 -2.61 -13.65 -2.09
C ILE A 5 -1.70 -14.65 -2.80
N PRO A 6 -2.24 -15.76 -3.33
CA PRO A 6 -1.50 -16.65 -4.21
C PRO A 6 -1.01 -15.91 -5.47
N ALA A 7 0.25 -16.11 -5.82
CA ALA A 7 0.92 -15.50 -6.98
C ALA A 7 1.88 -16.52 -7.63
N LYS A 8 2.52 -16.14 -8.74
CA LYS A 8 3.59 -16.91 -9.38
C LYS A 8 4.81 -16.03 -9.66
N THR A 9 6.01 -16.59 -9.58
CA THR A 9 7.25 -15.93 -10.01
C THR A 9 7.32 -15.86 -11.55
N SER A 10 8.31 -15.12 -12.08
CA SER A 10 8.55 -15.06 -13.54
C SER A 10 8.77 -16.43 -14.18
N ASP A 11 9.30 -17.38 -13.39
CA ASP A 11 9.62 -18.72 -13.84
C ASP A 11 8.44 -19.69 -13.62
N GLY A 12 7.29 -19.18 -13.15
CA GLY A 12 6.04 -19.93 -13.00
C GLY A 12 5.83 -20.58 -11.64
N GLU A 13 6.79 -20.47 -10.72
CA GLU A 13 6.73 -21.08 -9.38
C GLU A 13 5.69 -20.39 -8.49
N ALA A 14 4.91 -21.20 -7.77
CA ALA A 14 3.89 -20.68 -6.86
C ALA A 14 4.53 -19.91 -5.70
N THR A 15 4.00 -18.73 -5.41
CA THR A 15 4.42 -17.89 -4.28
C THR A 15 3.21 -17.21 -3.64
N THR A 16 3.42 -16.52 -2.52
CA THR A 16 2.39 -15.73 -1.86
C THR A 16 2.88 -14.31 -1.71
N MET A 17 2.07 -13.35 -2.15
CA MET A 17 2.29 -11.94 -1.88
C MET A 17 1.40 -11.50 -0.73
N ARG A 18 1.94 -10.70 0.18
CA ARG A 18 1.09 -10.04 1.16
C ARG A 18 0.15 -9.08 0.43
N ARG A 19 -1.16 -9.21 0.65
CA ARG A 19 -2.14 -8.25 0.17
C ARG A 19 -1.82 -6.88 0.76
N TRP A 20 -1.25 -5.99 -0.04
CA TRP A 20 -1.28 -4.57 0.29
C TRP A 20 -2.71 -4.09 0.10
N VAL A 21 -3.44 -4.00 1.20
CA VAL A 21 -4.63 -3.18 1.22
C VAL A 21 -4.16 -1.74 1.11
N LEU A 22 -4.55 -1.04 0.04
CA LEU A 22 -4.47 0.42 -0.10
C LEU A 22 -5.42 1.06 0.92
N GLN A 23 -5.12 0.94 2.20
CA GLN A 23 -5.83 1.62 3.26
C GLN A 23 -4.86 2.53 3.97
N GLU A 24 -5.23 3.80 4.03
CA GLU A 24 -4.53 4.87 4.73
C GLU A 24 -4.07 4.42 6.12
N GLN A 25 -4.97 3.83 6.92
CA GLN A 25 -4.63 3.43 8.29
C GLN A 25 -3.48 2.40 8.39
N VAL A 26 -3.30 1.55 7.38
CA VAL A 26 -2.23 0.55 7.36
C VAL A 26 -0.89 1.24 7.16
N TRP A 27 -0.81 2.15 6.18
CA TRP A 27 0.40 2.91 5.90
C TRP A 27 0.78 3.83 7.05
N THR A 28 -0.18 4.57 7.60
CA THR A 28 0.06 5.45 8.75
C THR A 28 0.59 4.69 9.94
N LYS A 29 0.04 3.50 10.24
CA LYS A 29 0.49 2.67 11.37
C LYS A 29 1.89 2.12 11.16
N VAL A 30 2.21 1.62 9.96
CA VAL A 30 3.54 1.06 9.65
C VAL A 30 4.61 2.14 9.66
N LEU A 31 4.33 3.32 9.09
CA LEU A 31 5.27 4.44 9.06
C LEU A 31 5.50 5.04 10.45
N TYR A 32 4.44 5.16 11.25
CA TYR A 32 4.58 5.61 12.63
C TYR A 32 5.46 4.64 13.44
N ALA A 33 5.20 3.32 13.31
CA ALA A 33 6.01 2.30 13.97
C ALA A 33 7.47 2.25 13.48
N SER A 34 7.77 2.72 12.27
CA SER A 34 9.13 2.80 11.73
C SER A 34 9.85 4.13 12.01
N GLY A 35 9.27 5.00 12.85
CA GLY A 35 9.90 6.24 13.32
C GLY A 35 9.61 7.47 12.46
N PHE A 36 8.59 7.41 11.60
CA PHE A 36 8.09 8.59 10.91
C PHE A 36 6.99 9.29 11.72
N THR A 37 6.94 10.60 11.59
CA THR A 37 5.92 11.47 12.19
C THR A 37 5.39 12.46 11.17
N ARG A 38 4.38 13.25 11.53
CA ARG A 38 3.72 14.21 10.63
C ARG A 38 3.31 13.53 9.31
N ILE A 39 2.70 12.35 9.43
CA ILE A 39 2.33 11.51 8.28
C ILE A 39 1.07 12.10 7.64
N GLY A 40 1.16 12.45 6.36
CA GLY A 40 0.03 12.88 5.55
C GLY A 40 -0.32 11.82 4.52
N VAL A 41 -1.62 11.59 4.30
CA VAL A 41 -2.13 10.69 3.28
C VAL A 41 -3.14 11.42 2.40
N GLU A 42 -2.99 11.26 1.09
CA GLU A 42 -3.90 11.80 0.10
C GLU A 42 -4.31 10.71 -0.88
N ARG A 43 -5.62 10.54 -1.08
CA ARG A 43 -6.15 9.67 -2.13
C ARG A 43 -6.36 10.46 -3.41
N ARG A 44 -5.67 10.06 -4.47
CA ARG A 44 -5.84 10.56 -5.83
C ARG A 44 -6.77 9.63 -6.58
N PRO A 45 -7.91 10.12 -7.10
CA PRO A 45 -8.83 9.28 -7.86
C PRO A 45 -8.15 8.78 -9.14
N ALA A 46 -8.53 7.60 -9.61
CA ALA A 46 -8.11 7.13 -10.93
C ALA A 46 -8.48 8.16 -12.02
N THR A 47 -7.57 8.39 -12.97
CA THR A 47 -7.80 9.35 -14.07
C THR A 47 -8.62 8.78 -15.22
N ILE A 48 -8.88 7.47 -15.21
CA ILE A 48 -9.63 6.74 -16.22
C ILE A 48 -10.71 5.93 -15.50
N ASP A 49 -11.95 5.98 -15.96
CA ASP A 49 -13.06 5.18 -15.43
C ASP A 49 -13.27 3.93 -16.28
N MET A 50 -12.45 2.89 -16.01
CA MET A 50 -12.48 1.61 -16.70
C MET A 50 -12.58 0.48 -15.66
N PRO A 51 -13.03 -0.73 -16.07
CA PRO A 51 -13.05 -1.87 -15.17
C PRO A 51 -11.67 -2.10 -14.55
N ARG A 52 -11.60 -2.09 -13.21
CA ARG A 52 -10.39 -2.22 -12.38
C ARG A 52 -9.48 -0.98 -12.31
N SER A 53 -9.95 0.19 -12.70
CA SER A 53 -9.30 1.44 -12.34
C SER A 53 -9.13 1.54 -10.81
N ALA A 54 -7.96 1.98 -10.36
CA ALA A 54 -7.61 2.05 -8.95
C ALA A 54 -7.15 3.46 -8.58
N ASP A 55 -7.65 3.94 -7.45
CA ASP A 55 -7.15 5.16 -6.83
C ASP A 55 -5.71 4.95 -6.34
N THR A 56 -4.95 6.04 -6.29
CA THR A 56 -3.58 6.06 -5.77
C THR A 56 -3.56 6.71 -4.39
N LEU A 57 -2.81 6.14 -3.44
CA LEU A 57 -2.52 6.80 -2.16
C LEU A 57 -1.12 7.43 -2.25
N LEU A 58 -1.04 8.75 -2.13
CA LEU A 58 0.19 9.48 -1.87
C LEU A 58 0.38 9.56 -0.35
N VAL A 59 1.48 9.02 0.15
CA VAL A 59 1.81 9.02 1.58
C VAL A 59 3.13 9.77 1.78
N ASN A 60 3.15 10.73 2.68
CA ASN A 60 4.34 11.47 3.07
C ASN A 60 4.52 11.44 4.60
N GLY A 61 5.76 11.67 5.06
CA GLY A 61 6.07 11.71 6.48
C GLY A 61 7.51 12.17 6.70
N VAL A 62 7.79 12.63 7.92
CA VAL A 62 9.11 13.13 8.33
C VAL A 62 9.73 12.12 9.29
N ARG A 63 10.96 11.70 9.01
CA ARG A 63 11.70 10.82 9.93
C ARG A 63 12.14 11.63 11.15
N GLN A 64 11.87 11.12 12.35
CA GLN A 64 12.51 11.67 13.54
C GLN A 64 13.99 11.28 13.54
N ALA A 65 14.84 12.26 13.83
CA ALA A 65 16.28 12.04 13.99
C ALA A 65 16.56 11.17 15.22
#